data_AF-A0A7X5L5K1-F1
#
_entry.id   AF-A0A7X5L5K1-F1
#
_cell.length_a   1.000
_cell.length_b   1.000
_cell.length_c   1.000
_cell.angle_alpha   90.00
_cell.angle_beta   90.00
_cell.angle_gamma   90.00
#
_symmetry.space_group_name_H-M   'P 1'
#
loop_
_entity.id
_entity.type
_entity.pdbx_description
1 polymer ?
#
loop_
_entity_poly.entity_id
_entity_poly.type
_entity_poly.pdbx_seq_one_letter_code
_entity_poly.pdbx_strand_id
1 'polypeptide(L)'
;MIKIYTNREQYQYDLHALFKAFYPEHEVRVYGLCGQGEREDGEARAVLIFDDSKIEAVFDIDREKEYTNIYKNDTCVTKNEHKLSVYHDLCDYTGHTLPWGNLTGIRPTKLSMGMLAEGMDDDAIIAQMKAEHAVSDEKARLSLDIAKREKRILDKIHYEDGYSLYIGIPFCPTTCLYCSFTSYPIAQWKKRVNDYLDALFREIDFVAQAYQDKVLDTVYIGGGTPTTLEADALDRLLSRMRERFDFQHVTEFTVEAGRADSITRDKLDVLKKHGVTRISVNPQTMKDETLKIIGRQHTVAQVREAFALARAAGFDNVNMDIILGLPGELEADVQNTVDEIARLNPDSLTVHSLAIKRASKLSQWIEENGIASLNNTDATMEIAQKGADALGMKPYYLYRQKNMSGNFENVGYAREGKYGIYNILIMEEKQTIVALGAGAITKRVYPDGRIERCENVKDVAQYIERIGEMIERKKHLLCDC
;
A
#
# COMPACT_ATOMS: atom_id res chain seq x y z
N MET A 1 21.42 -16.40 -3.47
CA MET A 1 21.47 -14.91 -3.53
C MET A 1 22.00 -14.54 -4.90
N ILE A 2 21.43 -13.53 -5.56
CA ILE A 2 21.88 -13.02 -6.86
C ILE A 2 22.76 -11.79 -6.61
N LYS A 3 24.01 -11.83 -7.08
CA LYS A 3 24.93 -10.68 -7.04
C LYS A 3 24.97 -9.98 -8.40
N ILE A 4 24.68 -8.68 -8.41
CA ILE A 4 24.67 -7.85 -9.62
C ILE A 4 25.84 -6.89 -9.55
N TYR A 5 26.67 -6.84 -10.59
CA TYR A 5 27.82 -5.95 -10.70
C TYR A 5 27.58 -4.93 -11.81
N THR A 6 27.78 -3.64 -11.52
CA THR A 6 27.58 -2.56 -12.48
C THR A 6 28.65 -1.47 -12.40
N ASN A 7 28.97 -0.85 -13.54
CA ASN A 7 29.85 0.32 -13.60
C ASN A 7 29.13 1.66 -13.36
N ARG A 8 27.80 1.66 -13.22
CA ARG A 8 26.98 2.85 -12.99
C ARG A 8 26.27 2.75 -11.64
N GLU A 9 26.83 3.38 -10.60
CA GLU A 9 26.26 3.33 -9.24
C GLU A 9 24.84 3.92 -9.17
N GLN A 10 24.54 4.95 -9.96
CA GLN A 10 23.21 5.56 -9.99
C GLN A 10 22.08 4.62 -10.47
N TYR A 11 22.41 3.45 -11.00
CA TYR A 11 21.45 2.44 -11.46
C TYR A 11 21.20 1.34 -10.44
N GLN A 12 21.96 1.27 -9.34
CA GLN A 12 21.84 0.18 -8.36
C GLN A 12 20.41 -0.03 -7.86
N TYR A 13 19.69 1.04 -7.56
CA TYR A 13 18.32 0.97 -7.09
C TYR A 13 17.37 0.35 -8.13
N ASP A 14 17.47 0.79 -9.38
CA ASP A 14 16.61 0.30 -10.47
C ASP A 14 16.93 -1.14 -10.84
N LEU A 15 18.22 -1.50 -10.89
CA LEU A 15 18.68 -2.86 -11.15
C LEU A 15 18.25 -3.82 -10.04
N HIS A 16 18.44 -3.43 -8.77
CA HIS A 16 17.94 -4.21 -7.64
C HIS A 16 16.44 -4.47 -7.78
N ALA A 17 15.66 -3.41 -8.01
CA ALA A 17 14.20 -3.52 -8.09
C ALA A 17 13.74 -4.37 -9.29
N LEU A 18 14.41 -4.22 -10.44
CA LEU A 18 14.09 -4.97 -11.66
C LEU A 18 14.39 -6.45 -11.51
N PHE A 19 15.61 -6.82 -11.10
CA PHE A 19 15.96 -8.22 -10.88
C PHE A 19 15.12 -8.86 -9.78
N LYS A 20 14.80 -8.12 -8.71
CA LYS A 20 13.92 -8.61 -7.65
C LYS A 20 12.50 -8.88 -8.13
N ALA A 21 12.04 -8.22 -9.20
CA ALA A 21 10.74 -8.49 -9.81
C ALA A 21 10.71 -9.80 -10.63
N PHE A 22 11.83 -10.15 -11.29
CA PHE A 22 11.99 -11.45 -11.97
C PHE A 22 12.31 -12.59 -11.00
N TYR A 23 13.00 -12.31 -9.90
CA TYR A 23 13.45 -13.28 -8.92
C TYR A 23 12.96 -12.94 -7.51
N PRO A 24 11.64 -12.98 -7.25
CA PRO A 24 11.06 -12.57 -5.97
C PRO A 24 11.54 -13.40 -4.79
N GLU A 25 11.92 -14.66 -5.01
CA GLU A 25 12.40 -15.58 -3.97
C GLU A 25 13.87 -15.36 -3.59
N HIS A 26 14.65 -14.75 -4.48
CA HIS A 26 16.09 -14.60 -4.29
C HIS A 26 16.42 -13.31 -3.55
N GLU A 27 17.35 -13.36 -2.59
CA GLU A 27 18.01 -12.13 -2.14
C GLU A 27 18.82 -11.56 -3.31
N VAL A 28 18.63 -10.28 -3.63
CA VAL A 28 19.33 -9.57 -4.71
C VAL A 28 20.19 -8.50 -4.07
N ARG A 29 21.47 -8.42 -4.46
CA ARG A 29 22.38 -7.35 -4.04
C ARG A 29 23.11 -6.78 -5.24
N VAL A 30 23.30 -5.46 -5.25
CA VAL A 30 23.98 -4.76 -6.34
C VAL A 30 25.27 -4.13 -5.81
N TYR A 31 26.34 -4.29 -6.57
CA TYR A 31 27.69 -3.87 -6.23
C TYR A 31 28.30 -3.07 -7.40
N GLY A 32 29.28 -2.22 -7.09
CA GLY A 32 30.14 -1.64 -8.12
C GLY A 32 31.08 -2.69 -8.72
N LEU A 33 31.58 -2.48 -9.93
CA LEU A 33 32.53 -3.38 -10.60
C LEU A 33 33.79 -3.68 -9.77
N CYS A 34 34.26 -2.72 -8.96
CA CYS A 34 35.41 -2.91 -8.07
C CYS A 34 35.18 -3.97 -6.98
N GLY A 35 33.92 -4.32 -6.70
CA GLY A 35 33.55 -5.40 -5.78
C GLY A 35 33.49 -6.78 -6.43
N GLN A 36 33.82 -6.90 -7.72
CA GLN A 36 33.86 -8.17 -8.43
C GLN A 36 35.05 -9.00 -7.93
N GLY A 37 34.78 -10.01 -7.10
CA GLY A 37 35.76 -10.98 -6.63
C GLY A 37 35.98 -12.13 -7.63
N GLU A 38 36.80 -13.11 -7.24
CA GLU A 38 36.95 -14.36 -8.00
C GLU A 38 35.63 -15.13 -8.05
N ARG A 39 35.30 -15.72 -9.21
CA ARG A 39 34.07 -16.48 -9.45
C ARG A 39 34.09 -17.75 -8.60
N GLU A 40 33.15 -17.88 -7.66
CA GLU A 40 32.85 -19.16 -7.02
C GLU A 40 31.90 -19.98 -7.91
N ASP A 41 32.17 -21.27 -8.07
CA ASP A 41 31.35 -22.16 -8.91
C ASP A 41 29.92 -22.27 -8.35
N GLY A 42 28.93 -22.05 -9.22
CA GLY A 42 27.50 -22.11 -8.86
C GLY A 42 26.91 -20.83 -8.26
N GLU A 43 27.66 -19.72 -8.23
CA GLU A 43 27.13 -18.43 -7.78
C GLU A 43 26.24 -17.76 -8.84
N ALA A 44 24.97 -17.52 -8.50
CA ALA A 44 24.06 -16.73 -9.32
C ALA A 44 24.52 -15.26 -9.40
N ARG A 45 24.93 -14.84 -10.60
CA ARG A 45 25.55 -13.54 -10.85
C ARG A 45 25.05 -12.87 -12.12
N ALA A 46 25.06 -11.54 -12.12
CA ALA A 46 24.83 -10.71 -13.29
C ALA A 46 25.87 -9.61 -13.38
N VAL A 47 26.43 -9.36 -14.56
CA VAL A 47 27.39 -8.27 -14.82
C VAL A 47 26.79 -7.37 -15.89
N LEU A 48 26.69 -6.07 -15.59
CA LEU A 48 26.07 -5.06 -16.45
C LEU A 48 27.04 -3.90 -16.64
N ILE A 49 27.56 -3.76 -17.86
CA ILE A 49 28.51 -2.71 -18.21
C ILE A 49 27.81 -1.74 -19.16
N PHE A 50 27.64 -0.50 -18.71
CA PHE A 50 27.02 0.58 -19.47
C PHE A 50 28.11 1.51 -20.01
N ASP A 51 28.36 1.44 -21.31
CA ASP A 51 29.19 2.37 -22.06
C ASP A 51 28.31 3.43 -22.73
N ASP A 52 28.90 4.47 -23.31
CA ASP A 52 28.16 5.57 -23.96
C ASP A 52 27.47 5.12 -25.26
N SER A 53 27.92 4.01 -25.86
CA SER A 53 27.40 3.47 -27.13
C SER A 53 26.88 2.04 -27.06
N LYS A 54 27.07 1.34 -25.92
CA LYS A 54 26.66 -0.06 -25.77
C LYS A 54 26.34 -0.43 -24.32
N ILE A 55 25.47 -1.43 -24.15
CA ILE A 55 25.32 -2.19 -22.91
C ILE A 55 25.81 -3.62 -23.17
N GLU A 56 26.68 -4.10 -22.29
CA GLU A 56 27.04 -5.52 -22.21
C GLU A 56 26.41 -6.09 -20.94
N ALA A 57 25.64 -7.16 -21.09
CA ALA A 57 25.01 -7.85 -19.97
C ALA A 57 25.36 -9.33 -20.02
N VAL A 58 25.89 -9.86 -18.92
CA VAL A 58 26.15 -11.28 -18.74
C VAL A 58 25.30 -11.77 -17.57
N PHE A 59 24.40 -12.71 -17.83
CA PHE A 59 23.56 -13.33 -16.81
C PHE A 59 23.97 -14.78 -16.64
N ASP A 60 24.28 -15.15 -15.41
CA ASP A 60 24.71 -16.48 -15.01
C ASP A 60 24.01 -16.81 -13.69
N ILE A 61 22.68 -16.95 -13.77
CA ILE A 61 21.79 -17.20 -12.62
C ILE A 61 21.41 -18.68 -12.61
N ASP A 62 20.70 -19.14 -13.65
CA ASP A 62 20.30 -20.54 -13.85
C ASP A 62 21.04 -21.19 -15.04
N ARG A 63 21.53 -20.35 -15.95
CA ARG A 63 22.30 -20.68 -17.15
C ARG A 63 23.14 -19.47 -17.58
N GLU A 64 24.33 -19.67 -18.12
CA GLU A 64 25.13 -18.56 -18.62
C GLU A 64 24.62 -18.08 -19.98
N LYS A 65 24.31 -16.78 -20.11
CA LYS A 65 23.89 -16.13 -21.36
C LYS A 65 24.43 -14.70 -21.42
N GLU A 66 24.94 -14.32 -22.58
CA GLU A 66 25.50 -13.01 -22.85
C GLU A 66 24.62 -12.22 -23.81
N TYR A 67 24.53 -10.91 -23.58
CA TYR A 67 23.77 -9.96 -24.36
C TYR A 67 24.65 -8.73 -24.66
N THR A 68 24.53 -8.19 -25.85
CA THR A 68 25.22 -6.97 -26.25
C THR A 68 24.26 -6.11 -27.06
N ASN A 69 23.87 -4.97 -26.48
CA ASN A 69 22.97 -4.00 -27.08
C ASN A 69 23.77 -2.79 -27.54
N ILE A 70 23.84 -2.55 -28.85
CA ILE A 70 24.57 -1.43 -29.46
C ILE A 70 23.58 -0.32 -29.82
N TYR A 71 23.80 0.89 -29.29
CA TYR A 71 22.98 2.07 -29.55
C TYR A 71 23.56 2.84 -30.74
N LYS A 72 22.70 3.22 -31.70
CA LYS A 72 23.12 3.85 -32.97
C LYS A 72 23.22 5.38 -32.94
N ASN A 73 22.88 6.05 -31.85
CA ASN A 73 22.70 7.51 -31.83
C ASN A 73 23.79 8.26 -31.06
N ASP A 74 24.16 9.44 -31.60
CA ASP A 74 25.04 10.46 -30.99
C ASP A 74 24.38 11.23 -29.81
N THR A 75 23.18 10.83 -29.39
CA THR A 75 22.46 11.44 -28.25
C THR A 75 22.67 10.59 -27.00
N CYS A 76 22.92 11.26 -25.86
CA CYS A 76 23.02 10.62 -24.55
C CYS A 76 21.80 9.75 -24.26
N VAL A 77 21.99 8.42 -24.24
CA VAL A 77 20.93 7.44 -23.91
C VAL A 77 20.44 7.70 -22.49
N THR A 78 19.13 7.80 -22.33
CA THR A 78 18.52 8.09 -21.05
C THR A 78 18.62 6.88 -20.12
N LYS A 79 18.59 7.15 -18.81
CA LYS A 79 18.50 6.11 -17.78
C LYS A 79 17.30 5.16 -18.00
N ASN A 80 16.19 5.66 -18.55
CA ASN A 80 15.00 4.86 -18.82
C ASN A 80 15.22 3.86 -19.96
N GLU A 81 15.88 4.28 -21.04
CA GLU A 81 16.20 3.39 -22.18
C GLU A 81 17.16 2.28 -21.75
N HIS A 82 18.20 2.60 -20.97
CA HIS A 82 19.08 1.58 -20.39
C HIS A 82 18.32 0.56 -19.54
N LYS A 83 17.39 1.04 -18.70
CA LYS A 83 16.56 0.16 -17.87
C LYS A 83 15.62 -0.71 -18.70
N LEU A 84 15.06 -0.18 -19.79
CA LEU A 84 14.22 -0.93 -20.71
C LEU A 84 15.01 -2.04 -21.44
N SER A 85 16.24 -1.74 -21.87
CA SER A 85 17.13 -2.73 -22.48
C SER A 85 17.43 -3.89 -21.53
N VAL A 86 17.81 -3.60 -20.29
CA VAL A 86 18.05 -4.66 -19.28
C VAL A 86 16.78 -5.47 -18.99
N TYR A 87 15.60 -4.84 -19.00
CA TYR A 87 14.33 -5.57 -18.88
C TYR A 87 14.13 -6.57 -20.03
N HIS A 88 14.39 -6.18 -21.27
CA HIS A 88 14.28 -7.08 -22.42
C HIS A 88 15.28 -8.24 -22.35
N ASP A 89 16.53 -7.96 -21.96
CA ASP A 89 17.54 -9.00 -21.78
C ASP A 89 17.08 -10.03 -20.72
N LEU A 90 16.45 -9.56 -19.63
CA LEU A 90 15.88 -10.42 -18.58
C LEU A 90 14.69 -11.23 -19.09
N CYS A 91 13.77 -10.63 -19.87
CA CYS A 91 12.67 -11.37 -20.50
C CYS A 91 13.18 -12.49 -21.40
N ASP A 92 14.20 -12.21 -22.21
CA ASP A 92 14.84 -13.21 -23.07
C ASP A 92 15.60 -14.28 -22.27
N TYR A 93 16.06 -13.92 -21.06
CA TYR A 93 16.79 -14.82 -20.17
C TYR A 93 15.85 -15.80 -19.49
N THR A 94 14.78 -15.28 -18.89
CA THR A 94 13.84 -16.02 -18.07
C THR A 94 12.71 -16.66 -18.88
N GLY A 95 12.47 -16.18 -20.11
CA GLY A 95 11.40 -16.65 -20.98
C GLY A 95 10.01 -16.12 -20.61
N HIS A 96 9.91 -15.12 -19.71
CA HIS A 96 8.63 -14.51 -19.33
C HIS A 96 8.73 -12.99 -19.20
N THR A 97 7.58 -12.32 -19.32
CA THR A 97 7.43 -10.87 -19.24
C THR A 97 6.71 -10.44 -17.97
N LEU A 98 6.99 -9.24 -17.49
CA LEU A 98 6.24 -8.64 -16.37
C LEU A 98 5.12 -7.73 -16.89
N PRO A 99 3.88 -7.76 -16.34
CA PRO A 99 2.76 -6.95 -16.83
C PRO A 99 3.01 -5.44 -16.81
N TRP A 100 3.77 -4.95 -15.83
CA TRP A 100 4.15 -3.55 -15.69
C TRP A 100 5.49 -3.19 -16.36
N GLY A 101 6.05 -4.12 -17.15
CA GLY A 101 7.31 -3.92 -17.84
C GLY A 101 8.46 -3.54 -16.91
N ASN A 102 9.20 -2.49 -17.28
CA ASN A 102 10.35 -1.98 -16.51
C ASN A 102 9.94 -1.04 -15.36
N LEU A 103 8.65 -0.80 -15.12
CA LEU A 103 8.23 0.09 -14.04
C LEU A 103 8.54 -0.56 -12.69
N THR A 104 9.28 0.15 -11.83
CA THR A 104 9.64 -0.29 -10.47
C THR A 104 9.09 0.62 -9.37
N GLY A 105 8.35 1.67 -9.76
CA GLY A 105 7.73 2.62 -8.84
C GLY A 105 6.49 2.05 -8.15
N ILE A 106 6.18 2.64 -6.99
CA ILE A 106 4.95 2.35 -6.22
C ILE A 106 3.70 2.81 -7.00
N ARG A 107 3.84 3.98 -7.62
CA ARG A 107 2.84 4.82 -8.32
C ARG A 107 2.68 4.69 -9.84
N PRO A 108 2.27 3.60 -10.50
CA PRO A 108 2.26 3.59 -11.97
C PRO A 108 1.25 4.59 -12.57
N THR A 109 0.11 4.85 -11.92
CA THR A 109 -0.92 5.80 -12.42
C THR A 109 -0.43 7.24 -12.49
N LYS A 110 0.66 7.59 -11.79
CA LYS A 110 1.29 8.93 -11.86
C LYS A 110 1.75 9.29 -13.28
N LEU A 111 2.20 8.30 -14.06
CA LEU A 111 2.60 8.51 -15.46
C LEU A 111 1.39 8.92 -16.31
N SER A 112 0.31 8.12 -16.25
CA SER A 112 -0.95 8.42 -16.94
C SER A 112 -1.53 9.76 -16.50
N MET A 113 -1.50 10.08 -15.20
CA MET A 113 -1.94 11.39 -14.67
C MET A 113 -1.13 12.57 -15.21
N GLY A 114 0.20 12.42 -15.33
CA GLY A 114 1.07 13.45 -15.92
C GLY A 114 0.73 13.73 -17.37
N MET A 115 0.67 12.67 -18.19
CA MET A 115 0.35 12.79 -19.61
C MET A 115 -1.09 13.32 -19.85
N LEU A 116 -2.05 12.92 -19.01
CA LEU A 116 -3.40 13.50 -19.03
C LEU A 116 -3.42 15.00 -18.70
N ALA A 117 -2.54 15.46 -17.81
CA ALA A 117 -2.40 16.88 -17.48
C ALA A 117 -1.76 17.69 -18.62
N GLU A 118 -0.89 17.04 -19.41
CA GLU A 118 -0.29 17.61 -20.63
C GLU A 118 -1.24 17.60 -21.84
N GLY A 119 -2.43 17.01 -21.70
CA GLY A 119 -3.46 16.98 -22.74
C GLY A 119 -3.27 15.91 -23.81
N MET A 120 -2.43 14.89 -23.54
CA MET A 120 -2.28 13.74 -24.44
C MET A 120 -3.57 12.94 -24.54
N ASP A 121 -3.85 12.40 -25.73
CA ASP A 121 -4.98 11.50 -25.94
C ASP A 121 -4.71 10.09 -25.40
N ASP A 122 -5.78 9.33 -25.20
CA ASP A 122 -5.74 8.00 -24.58
C ASP A 122 -4.84 7.00 -25.30
N ASP A 123 -4.92 6.96 -26.63
CA ASP A 123 -4.19 6.00 -27.45
C ASP A 123 -2.70 6.35 -27.47
N ALA A 124 -2.36 7.65 -27.52
CA ALA A 124 -0.99 8.13 -27.38
C ALA A 124 -0.40 7.78 -26.00
N ILE A 125 -1.17 7.97 -24.91
CA ILE A 125 -0.73 7.59 -23.56
C ILE A 125 -0.42 6.10 -23.48
N ILE A 126 -1.33 5.25 -23.96
CA ILE A 126 -1.15 3.79 -23.95
C ILE A 126 0.07 3.40 -24.81
N ALA A 127 0.20 3.98 -26.00
CA ALA A 127 1.33 3.71 -26.89
C ALA A 127 2.67 4.10 -26.27
N GLN A 128 2.73 5.26 -25.61
CA GLN A 128 3.95 5.72 -24.94
C GLN A 128 4.33 4.82 -23.76
N MET A 129 3.37 4.43 -22.91
CA MET A 129 3.65 3.51 -21.80
C MET A 129 4.18 2.15 -22.30
N LYS A 130 3.65 1.65 -23.42
CA LYS A 130 4.14 0.41 -24.04
C LYS A 130 5.54 0.58 -24.61
N ALA A 131 5.81 1.69 -25.29
CA ALA A 131 7.09 1.94 -25.94
C ALA A 131 8.23 2.23 -24.94
N GLU A 132 8.01 3.09 -23.97
CA GLU A 132 9.06 3.57 -23.05
C GLU A 132 9.27 2.63 -21.85
N HIS A 133 8.26 1.84 -21.52
CA HIS A 133 8.26 1.04 -20.30
C HIS A 133 7.91 -0.43 -20.48
N ALA A 134 7.56 -0.87 -21.70
CA ALA A 134 7.09 -2.24 -21.97
C ALA A 134 5.90 -2.66 -21.07
N VAL A 135 5.07 -1.70 -20.65
CA VAL A 135 3.83 -2.00 -19.91
C VAL A 135 2.88 -2.75 -20.85
N SER A 136 2.18 -3.77 -20.35
CA SER A 136 1.19 -4.50 -21.16
C SER A 136 0.01 -3.61 -21.54
N ASP A 137 -0.71 -3.96 -22.62
CA ASP A 137 -1.89 -3.20 -23.07
C ASP A 137 -2.96 -3.10 -21.97
N GLU A 138 -3.20 -4.21 -21.28
CA GLU A 138 -4.14 -4.31 -20.16
C GLU A 138 -3.75 -3.35 -19.03
N LYS A 139 -2.48 -3.35 -18.59
CA LYS A 139 -2.04 -2.51 -17.48
C LYS A 139 -1.95 -1.03 -17.86
N ALA A 140 -1.62 -0.70 -19.10
CA ALA A 140 -1.64 0.67 -19.60
C ALA A 140 -3.07 1.24 -19.60
N ARG A 141 -4.05 0.47 -20.07
CA ARG A 141 -5.48 0.84 -20.01
C ARG A 141 -5.98 0.98 -18.57
N LEU A 142 -5.66 0.01 -17.71
CA LEU A 142 -6.00 0.06 -16.28
C LEU A 142 -5.46 1.32 -15.61
N SER A 143 -4.19 1.64 -15.88
CA SER A 143 -3.52 2.83 -15.35
C SER A 143 -4.21 4.12 -15.79
N LEU A 144 -4.55 4.21 -17.08
CA LEU A 144 -5.25 5.36 -17.66
C LEU A 144 -6.67 5.51 -17.10
N ASP A 145 -7.43 4.42 -17.01
CA ASP A 145 -8.81 4.43 -16.51
C ASP A 145 -8.88 4.85 -15.04
N ILE A 146 -7.94 4.38 -14.22
CA ILE A 146 -7.80 4.79 -12.83
C ILE A 146 -7.41 6.26 -12.77
N ALA A 147 -6.39 6.71 -13.52
CA ALA A 147 -5.96 8.10 -13.52
C ALA A 147 -7.12 9.07 -13.85
N LYS A 148 -7.92 8.77 -14.87
CA LYS A 148 -9.12 9.56 -15.20
C LYS A 148 -10.14 9.60 -14.06
N ARG A 149 -10.34 8.47 -13.38
CA ARG A 149 -11.27 8.37 -12.25
C ARG A 149 -10.74 9.10 -11.02
N GLU A 150 -9.46 8.94 -10.69
CA GLU A 150 -8.75 9.69 -9.64
C GLU A 150 -8.93 11.20 -9.87
N LYS A 151 -8.67 11.69 -11.10
CA LYS A 151 -8.89 13.10 -11.45
C LYS A 151 -10.30 13.58 -11.10
N ARG A 152 -11.34 12.89 -11.59
CA ARG A 152 -12.74 13.25 -11.28
C ARG A 152 -13.09 13.18 -9.79
N ILE A 153 -12.57 12.18 -9.07
CA ILE A 153 -12.84 12.01 -7.63
C ILE A 153 -12.24 13.18 -6.86
N LEU A 154 -11.03 13.58 -7.23
CA LEU A 154 -10.26 14.57 -6.48
C LEU A 154 -10.50 16.02 -6.93
N ASP A 155 -11.27 16.26 -8.00
CA ASP A 155 -11.64 17.61 -8.47
C ASP A 155 -12.28 18.50 -7.38
N LYS A 156 -12.79 17.89 -6.29
CA LYS A 156 -13.44 18.57 -5.17
C LYS A 156 -12.56 18.74 -3.92
N ILE A 157 -11.32 18.27 -3.97
CA ILE A 157 -10.40 18.29 -2.82
C ILE A 157 -9.57 19.57 -2.82
N HIS A 158 -9.34 20.13 -1.64
CA HIS A 158 -8.57 21.35 -1.47
C HIS A 158 -7.07 21.02 -1.46
N TYR A 159 -6.42 20.99 -2.62
CA TYR A 159 -5.01 20.61 -2.72
C TYR A 159 -4.03 21.62 -2.10
N GLU A 160 -4.31 22.92 -2.22
CA GLU A 160 -3.40 23.99 -1.77
C GLU A 160 -3.58 24.32 -0.28
N ASP A 161 -4.83 24.48 0.16
CA ASP A 161 -5.17 24.90 1.53
C ASP A 161 -5.85 23.81 2.37
N GLY A 162 -6.01 22.61 1.82
CA GLY A 162 -6.58 21.48 2.52
C GLY A 162 -5.55 20.49 3.04
N TYR A 163 -6.03 19.60 3.90
CA TYR A 163 -5.26 18.49 4.43
C TYR A 163 -6.15 17.29 4.74
N SER A 164 -5.50 16.13 4.83
CA SER A 164 -6.13 14.92 5.36
C SER A 164 -5.57 14.59 6.74
N LEU A 165 -6.43 14.12 7.63
CA LEU A 165 -6.07 13.70 8.98
C LEU A 165 -6.03 12.18 9.08
N TYR A 166 -4.91 11.65 9.55
CA TYR A 166 -4.78 10.24 9.92
C TYR A 166 -4.59 10.09 11.43
N ILE A 167 -5.28 9.13 12.04
CA ILE A 167 -5.06 8.75 13.45
C ILE A 167 -4.73 7.27 13.51
N GLY A 168 -3.52 6.95 13.96
CA GLY A 168 -3.08 5.58 14.15
C GLY A 168 -3.41 5.08 15.54
N ILE A 169 -4.29 4.10 15.67
CA ILE A 169 -4.53 3.36 16.92
C ILE A 169 -3.70 2.08 16.89
N PRO A 170 -2.60 1.98 17.66
CA PRO A 170 -1.57 0.97 17.48
C PRO A 170 -1.93 -0.37 18.14
N PHE A 171 -3.20 -0.65 18.41
CA PHE A 171 -3.64 -1.83 19.14
C PHE A 171 -4.43 -2.80 18.25
N CYS A 172 -4.14 -4.09 18.38
CA CYS A 172 -4.87 -5.17 17.72
C CYS A 172 -5.27 -6.24 18.76
N PRO A 173 -6.27 -7.09 18.46
CA PRO A 173 -6.50 -8.31 19.25
C PRO A 173 -5.25 -9.21 19.26
N THR A 174 -4.67 -9.43 18.07
CA THR A 174 -3.45 -10.20 17.84
C THR A 174 -2.63 -9.59 16.70
N THR A 175 -1.32 -9.88 16.67
CA THR A 175 -0.45 -9.53 15.53
C THR A 175 -0.55 -10.60 14.45
N CYS A 176 -1.02 -10.24 13.26
CA CYS A 176 -1.14 -11.17 12.12
C CYS A 176 0.22 -11.49 11.52
N LEU A 177 0.37 -12.69 10.95
CA LEU A 177 1.64 -13.22 10.41
C LEU A 177 2.28 -12.30 9.35
N TYR A 178 1.47 -11.79 8.43
CA TYR A 178 1.88 -10.92 7.31
C TYR A 178 2.01 -9.44 7.71
N CYS A 179 1.55 -9.04 8.89
CA CYS A 179 1.46 -7.63 9.25
C CYS A 179 2.85 -7.04 9.50
N SER A 180 3.15 -5.92 8.84
CA SER A 180 4.36 -5.11 9.09
C SER A 180 4.07 -3.76 9.74
N PHE A 181 2.81 -3.48 10.05
CA PHE A 181 2.40 -2.24 10.71
C PHE A 181 2.76 -2.27 12.19
N THR A 182 2.99 -1.08 12.74
CA THR A 182 3.16 -0.87 14.18
C THR A 182 1.85 -1.24 14.88
N SER A 183 1.78 -2.45 15.42
CA SER A 183 0.61 -2.99 16.10
C SER A 183 1.01 -3.82 17.31
N TYR A 184 0.30 -3.61 18.41
CA TYR A 184 0.56 -4.25 19.69
C TYR A 184 -0.68 -4.99 20.18
N PRO A 185 -0.55 -6.20 20.73
CA PRO A 185 -1.68 -6.92 21.33
C PRO A 185 -2.30 -6.11 22.48
N ILE A 186 -3.58 -5.76 22.35
CA ILE A 186 -4.30 -4.91 23.30
C ILE A 186 -4.28 -5.47 24.73
N ALA A 187 -4.25 -6.79 24.88
CA ALA A 187 -4.19 -7.46 26.17
C ALA A 187 -3.01 -7.00 27.03
N GLN A 188 -1.88 -6.66 26.39
CA GLN A 188 -0.68 -6.16 27.08
C GLN A 188 -0.76 -4.66 27.43
N TRP A 189 -1.63 -3.91 26.74
CA TRP A 189 -1.74 -2.45 26.84
C TRP A 189 -3.02 -1.97 27.50
N LYS A 190 -3.95 -2.86 27.87
CA LYS A 190 -5.28 -2.50 28.40
C LYS A 190 -5.25 -1.45 29.51
N LYS A 191 -4.27 -1.51 30.42
CA LYS A 191 -4.12 -0.55 31.54
C LYS A 191 -3.55 0.81 31.13
N ARG A 192 -2.90 0.90 29.97
CA ARG A 192 -2.22 2.08 29.42
C ARG A 192 -2.98 2.73 28.26
N VAL A 193 -4.14 2.17 27.86
CA VAL A 193 -4.97 2.73 26.77
C VAL A 193 -5.36 4.18 27.05
N ASN A 194 -5.75 4.49 28.29
CA ASN A 194 -6.11 5.85 28.66
C ASN A 194 -4.89 6.79 28.58
N ASP A 195 -3.73 6.38 29.10
CA ASP A 195 -2.50 7.18 28.99
C ASP A 195 -2.13 7.47 27.52
N TYR A 196 -2.34 6.48 26.64
CA TYR A 196 -2.15 6.65 25.20
C TYR A 196 -3.13 7.66 24.61
N LEU A 197 -4.42 7.57 24.96
CA LEU A 197 -5.43 8.52 24.49
C LEU A 197 -5.16 9.93 25.01
N ASP A 198 -4.74 10.09 26.26
CA ASP A 198 -4.41 11.39 26.83
C ASP A 198 -3.21 12.03 26.11
N ALA A 199 -2.19 11.24 25.76
CA ALA A 199 -1.09 11.70 24.92
C ALA A 199 -1.58 12.08 23.51
N LEU A 200 -2.41 11.24 22.88
CA LEU A 200 -2.99 11.51 21.57
C LEU A 200 -3.85 12.78 21.56
N PHE A 201 -4.61 13.05 22.64
CA PHE A 201 -5.42 14.26 22.76
C PHE A 201 -4.57 15.53 22.81
N ARG A 202 -3.40 15.49 23.45
CA ARG A 202 -2.45 16.62 23.42
C ARG A 202 -1.93 16.87 22.00
N GLU A 203 -1.69 15.80 21.23
CA GLU A 203 -1.29 15.91 19.83
C GLU A 203 -2.42 16.47 18.93
N ILE A 204 -3.66 15.99 19.14
CA ILE A 204 -4.86 16.48 18.47
C ILE A 204 -5.03 17.97 18.74
N ASP A 205 -4.93 18.41 20.00
CA ASP A 205 -5.11 19.81 20.37
C ASP A 205 -4.09 20.72 19.68
N PHE A 206 -2.81 20.29 19.63
CA PHE A 206 -1.77 21.03 18.92
C PHE A 206 -2.07 21.12 17.42
N VAL A 207 -2.38 20.00 16.76
CA VAL A 207 -2.61 19.98 15.31
C VAL A 207 -3.86 20.78 14.95
N ALA A 208 -4.94 20.67 15.73
CA ALA A 208 -6.14 21.46 15.54
C ALA A 208 -5.85 22.96 15.58
N GLN A 209 -4.99 23.40 16.50
CA GLN A 209 -4.57 24.80 16.55
C GLN A 209 -3.67 25.19 15.37
N ALA A 210 -2.67 24.35 15.03
CA ALA A 210 -1.73 24.65 13.96
C ALA A 210 -2.38 24.70 12.57
N TYR A 211 -3.47 23.95 12.37
CA TYR A 211 -4.19 23.83 11.11
C TYR A 211 -5.60 24.44 11.17
N GLN A 212 -5.89 25.33 12.12
CA GLN A 212 -7.22 25.93 12.31
C GLN A 212 -7.74 26.68 11.07
N ASP A 213 -6.83 27.24 10.26
CA ASP A 213 -7.15 28.01 9.05
C ASP A 213 -7.08 27.16 7.77
N LYS A 214 -6.89 25.83 7.91
CA LYS A 214 -6.80 24.88 6.79
C LYS A 214 -8.06 24.02 6.71
N VAL A 215 -8.38 23.56 5.50
CA VAL A 215 -9.60 22.79 5.25
C VAL A 215 -9.35 21.31 5.47
N LEU A 216 -10.09 20.68 6.38
CA LEU A 216 -10.02 19.24 6.59
C LEU A 216 -10.89 18.49 5.57
N ASP A 217 -10.27 17.80 4.61
CA ASP A 217 -10.99 17.12 3.51
C ASP A 217 -11.37 15.68 3.84
N THR A 218 -10.47 14.95 4.49
CA THR A 218 -10.70 13.54 4.85
C THR A 218 -10.13 13.20 6.22
N VAL A 219 -10.76 12.25 6.90
CA VAL A 219 -10.32 11.70 8.18
C VAL A 219 -10.25 10.19 8.06
N TYR A 220 -9.13 9.61 8.47
CA TYR A 220 -8.89 8.18 8.46
C TYR A 220 -8.33 7.70 9.80
N ILE A 221 -9.05 6.82 10.48
CA ILE A 221 -8.57 6.19 11.72
C ILE A 221 -8.21 4.73 11.39
N GLY A 222 -6.94 4.39 11.56
CA GLY A 222 -6.38 3.09 11.19
C GLY A 222 -5.24 2.65 12.11
N GLY A 223 -4.27 1.91 11.56
CA GLY A 223 -3.04 1.51 12.25
C GLY A 223 -3.04 0.03 12.63
N GLY A 224 -3.38 -0.26 13.88
CA GLY A 224 -3.70 -1.61 14.31
C GLY A 224 -5.15 -1.93 13.96
N THR A 225 -6.04 -1.79 14.92
CA THR A 225 -7.47 -1.98 14.73
C THR A 225 -8.20 -1.02 15.69
N PRO A 226 -8.65 0.15 15.20
CA PRO A 226 -9.34 1.15 16.02
C PRO A 226 -10.49 0.61 16.86
N THR A 227 -11.29 -0.30 16.30
CA THR A 227 -12.40 -0.96 17.01
C THR A 227 -11.95 -1.93 18.11
N THR A 228 -10.66 -2.08 18.36
CA THR A 228 -10.16 -2.76 19.57
C THR A 228 -10.33 -1.91 20.82
N LEU A 229 -10.44 -0.58 20.68
CA LEU A 229 -10.87 0.28 21.77
C LEU A 229 -12.27 -0.10 22.23
N GLU A 230 -12.52 0.00 23.54
CA GLU A 230 -13.87 -0.12 24.09
C GLU A 230 -14.74 1.05 23.61
N ALA A 231 -16.06 0.87 23.61
CA ALA A 231 -16.98 1.84 23.03
C ALA A 231 -16.87 3.23 23.69
N ASP A 232 -16.62 3.30 25.00
CA ASP A 232 -16.42 4.56 25.75
C ASP A 232 -15.11 5.27 25.35
N ALA A 233 -14.03 4.51 25.18
CA ALA A 233 -12.74 5.04 24.74
C ALA A 233 -12.81 5.57 23.30
N LEU A 234 -13.53 4.85 22.44
CA LEU A 234 -13.81 5.26 21.07
C LEU A 234 -14.68 6.52 21.02
N ASP A 235 -15.73 6.59 21.84
CA ASP A 235 -16.62 7.76 21.94
C ASP A 235 -15.85 9.00 22.41
N ARG A 236 -14.96 8.86 23.39
CA ARG A 236 -14.08 9.94 23.87
C ARG A 236 -13.15 10.46 22.77
N LEU A 237 -12.51 9.56 22.03
CA LEU A 237 -11.62 9.93 20.92
C LEU A 237 -12.37 10.72 19.84
N LEU A 238 -13.49 10.17 19.37
CA LEU A 238 -14.28 10.80 18.30
C LEU A 238 -14.91 12.12 18.76
N SER A 239 -15.38 12.20 20.00
CA SER A 239 -15.86 13.45 20.59
C SER A 239 -14.75 14.51 20.59
N ARG A 240 -13.54 14.16 21.02
CA ARG A 240 -12.40 15.09 21.02
C ARG A 240 -12.06 15.59 19.62
N MET A 241 -12.11 14.72 18.62
CA MET A 241 -11.89 15.14 17.22
C MET A 241 -12.97 16.11 16.75
N ARG A 242 -14.25 15.80 17.00
CA ARG A 242 -15.39 16.64 16.62
C ARG A 242 -15.41 17.99 17.35
N GLU A 243 -14.87 18.06 18.56
CA GLU A 243 -14.69 19.30 19.31
C GLU A 243 -13.55 20.19 18.77
N ARG A 244 -12.52 19.58 18.17
CA ARG A 244 -11.26 20.27 17.84
C ARG A 244 -11.10 20.61 16.37
N PHE A 245 -11.62 19.79 15.48
CA PHE A 245 -11.51 20.02 14.04
C PHE A 245 -12.85 20.46 13.47
N ASP A 246 -12.80 21.31 12.43
CA ASP A 246 -13.97 21.58 11.62
C ASP A 246 -14.22 20.44 10.65
N PHE A 247 -15.41 19.84 10.74
CA PHE A 247 -15.85 18.74 9.88
C PHE A 247 -16.77 19.19 8.74
N GLN A 248 -17.04 20.50 8.59
CA GLN A 248 -17.99 21.02 7.60
C GLN A 248 -17.66 20.56 6.17
N HIS A 249 -16.38 20.44 5.84
CA HIS A 249 -15.89 20.09 4.51
C HIS A 249 -15.40 18.64 4.39
N VAL A 250 -15.52 17.82 5.45
CA VAL A 250 -15.05 16.44 5.44
C VAL A 250 -15.91 15.60 4.50
N THR A 251 -15.31 15.15 3.39
CA THR A 251 -15.96 14.33 2.36
C THR A 251 -15.91 12.84 2.69
N GLU A 252 -14.90 12.42 3.46
CA GLU A 252 -14.74 11.05 3.94
C GLU A 252 -14.32 11.03 5.41
N PHE A 253 -15.05 10.27 6.23
CA PHE A 253 -14.62 9.88 7.56
C PHE A 253 -14.60 8.36 7.66
N THR A 254 -13.41 7.78 7.52
CA THR A 254 -13.17 6.34 7.60
C THR A 254 -12.68 5.93 8.98
N VAL A 255 -13.26 4.85 9.52
CA VAL A 255 -12.67 4.11 10.64
C VAL A 255 -12.48 2.65 10.25
N GLU A 256 -11.24 2.18 10.33
CA GLU A 256 -10.96 0.76 10.13
C GLU A 256 -11.60 -0.08 11.23
N ALA A 257 -12.41 -1.05 10.82
CA ALA A 257 -12.95 -2.10 11.69
C ALA A 257 -12.48 -3.48 11.17
N GLY A 258 -11.24 -3.54 10.70
CA GLY A 258 -10.70 -4.66 9.91
C GLY A 258 -10.65 -6.01 10.63
N ARG A 259 -11.05 -6.10 11.89
CA ARG A 259 -11.08 -7.32 12.72
C ARG A 259 -12.52 -7.63 13.12
N ALA A 260 -13.09 -8.70 12.57
CA ALA A 260 -14.44 -9.15 12.92
C ALA A 260 -14.61 -9.39 14.43
N ASP A 261 -13.58 -9.92 15.09
CA ASP A 261 -13.50 -10.15 16.54
C ASP A 261 -13.39 -8.87 17.40
N SER A 262 -13.40 -7.69 16.79
CA SER A 262 -13.42 -6.40 17.50
C SER A 262 -14.71 -5.60 17.31
N ILE A 263 -15.57 -6.02 16.36
CA ILE A 263 -16.79 -5.31 15.99
C ILE A 263 -17.92 -5.70 16.95
N THR A 264 -18.53 -4.71 17.60
CA THR A 264 -19.72 -4.89 18.42
C THR A 264 -20.76 -3.82 18.08
N ARG A 265 -22.03 -4.08 18.44
CA ARG A 265 -23.12 -3.13 18.19
C ARG A 265 -22.84 -1.75 18.80
N ASP A 266 -22.44 -1.71 20.07
CA ASP A 266 -22.17 -0.45 20.78
C ASP A 266 -21.07 0.38 20.10
N LYS A 267 -20.02 -0.27 19.59
CA LYS A 267 -18.95 0.42 18.85
C LYS A 267 -19.47 1.00 17.54
N LEU A 268 -20.26 0.23 16.78
CA LEU A 268 -20.87 0.70 15.54
C LEU A 268 -21.82 1.88 15.78
N ASP A 269 -22.63 1.83 16.85
CA ASP A 269 -23.52 2.93 17.23
C ASP A 269 -22.73 4.19 17.58
N VAL A 270 -21.59 4.07 18.28
CA VAL A 270 -20.66 5.18 18.54
C VAL A 270 -20.09 5.75 17.24
N LEU A 271 -19.62 4.90 16.32
CA LEU A 271 -19.11 5.35 15.02
C LEU A 271 -20.19 6.14 14.25
N LYS A 272 -21.42 5.64 14.20
CA LYS A 272 -22.56 6.31 13.54
C LYS A 272 -22.91 7.63 14.22
N LYS A 273 -22.94 7.67 15.55
CA LYS A 273 -23.20 8.89 16.36
C LYS A 273 -22.26 10.03 15.96
N HIS A 274 -20.99 9.74 15.66
CA HIS A 274 -19.97 10.73 15.29
C HIS A 274 -19.85 11.00 13.80
N GLY A 275 -20.75 10.44 12.98
CA GLY A 275 -20.81 10.71 11.54
C GLY A 275 -19.73 10.01 10.73
N VAL A 276 -19.20 8.87 11.19
CA VAL A 276 -18.32 8.02 10.38
C VAL A 276 -19.09 7.57 9.15
N THR A 277 -18.54 7.86 7.97
CA THR A 277 -19.20 7.63 6.68
C THR A 277 -18.77 6.31 6.05
N ARG A 278 -17.59 5.79 6.39
CA ARG A 278 -17.03 4.57 5.83
C ARG A 278 -16.34 3.72 6.89
N ILE A 279 -16.50 2.41 6.79
CA ILE A 279 -15.77 1.45 7.62
C ILE A 279 -15.20 0.31 6.78
N SER A 280 -14.32 -0.49 7.38
CA SER A 280 -13.82 -1.73 6.78
C SER A 280 -14.20 -2.95 7.62
N VAL A 281 -14.59 -4.05 6.98
CA VAL A 281 -14.81 -5.36 7.62
C VAL A 281 -14.00 -6.38 6.84
N ASN A 282 -12.77 -6.60 7.29
CA ASN A 282 -11.77 -7.26 6.44
C ASN A 282 -11.63 -8.73 6.78
N PRO A 283 -12.00 -9.67 5.90
CA PRO A 283 -11.75 -11.09 6.11
C PRO A 283 -10.27 -11.45 5.89
N GLN A 284 -9.56 -10.73 5.02
CA GLN A 284 -8.35 -11.19 4.33
C GLN A 284 -8.59 -12.43 3.43
N THR A 285 -9.31 -13.42 3.93
CA THR A 285 -9.68 -14.68 3.26
C THR A 285 -10.95 -15.23 3.91
N MET A 286 -11.76 -15.98 3.15
CA MET A 286 -12.93 -16.69 3.68
C MET A 286 -12.65 -18.19 3.89
N LYS A 287 -11.44 -18.52 4.36
CA LYS A 287 -10.99 -19.89 4.71
C LYS A 287 -10.48 -19.96 6.16
N ASP A 288 -11.18 -20.70 7.01
CA ASP A 288 -10.87 -20.78 8.45
C ASP A 288 -9.47 -21.37 8.73
N GLU A 289 -9.00 -22.31 7.92
CA GLU A 289 -7.66 -22.89 8.03
C GLU A 289 -6.58 -21.82 7.80
N THR A 290 -6.73 -21.02 6.75
CA THR A 290 -5.81 -19.92 6.46
C THR A 290 -5.83 -18.89 7.58
N LEU A 291 -7.03 -18.46 8.04
CA LEU A 291 -7.19 -17.50 9.14
C LEU A 291 -6.39 -17.91 10.39
N LYS A 292 -6.43 -19.19 10.76
CA LYS A 292 -5.63 -19.74 11.87
C LYS A 292 -4.13 -19.60 11.63
N ILE A 293 -3.65 -19.97 10.43
CA ILE A 293 -2.22 -19.86 10.06
C ILE A 293 -1.73 -18.41 10.15
N ILE A 294 -2.52 -17.47 9.63
CA ILE A 294 -2.15 -16.04 9.62
C ILE A 294 -2.35 -15.33 10.96
N GLY A 295 -2.73 -16.06 12.01
CA GLY A 295 -2.84 -15.55 13.38
C GLY A 295 -4.11 -14.73 13.63
N ARG A 296 -5.18 -14.94 12.84
CA ARG A 296 -6.49 -14.35 13.05
C ARG A 296 -7.40 -15.34 13.80
N GLN A 297 -7.97 -14.90 14.92
CA GLN A 297 -8.72 -15.76 15.84
C GLN A 297 -10.23 -15.80 15.54
N HIS A 298 -10.71 -14.93 14.67
CA HIS A 298 -12.10 -14.94 14.23
C HIS A 298 -12.30 -16.01 13.15
N THR A 299 -13.54 -16.48 13.02
CA THR A 299 -13.96 -17.41 11.97
C THR A 299 -14.63 -16.67 10.80
N VAL A 300 -14.78 -17.36 9.67
CA VAL A 300 -15.56 -16.89 8.52
C VAL A 300 -16.99 -16.55 8.93
N ALA A 301 -17.61 -17.34 9.81
CA ALA A 301 -18.95 -17.07 10.34
C ALA A 301 -19.00 -15.72 11.07
N GLN A 302 -17.99 -15.40 11.89
CA GLN A 302 -17.92 -14.11 12.58
C GLN A 302 -17.69 -12.94 11.63
N VAL A 303 -17.02 -13.13 10.48
CA VAL A 303 -16.96 -12.09 9.43
C VAL A 303 -18.36 -11.78 8.92
N ARG A 304 -19.14 -12.83 8.58
CA ARG A 304 -20.51 -12.67 8.09
C ARG A 304 -21.39 -11.95 9.11
N GLU A 305 -21.28 -12.33 10.38
CA GLU A 305 -22.00 -11.67 11.50
C GLU A 305 -21.58 -10.20 11.66
N ALA A 306 -20.29 -9.91 11.68
CA ALA A 306 -19.78 -8.54 11.80
C ALA A 306 -20.22 -7.65 10.64
N PHE A 307 -20.22 -8.18 9.41
CA PHE A 307 -20.72 -7.48 8.24
C PHE A 307 -22.23 -7.21 8.33
N ALA A 308 -23.02 -8.21 8.76
CA ALA A 308 -24.45 -8.04 8.98
C ALA A 308 -24.74 -6.98 10.07
N LEU A 309 -23.97 -6.97 11.15
CA LEU A 309 -24.07 -5.93 12.20
C LEU A 309 -23.75 -4.53 11.66
N ALA A 310 -22.71 -4.38 10.85
CA ALA A 310 -22.38 -3.13 10.19
C ALA A 310 -23.54 -2.62 9.31
N ARG A 311 -24.14 -3.49 8.50
CA ARG A 311 -25.31 -3.15 7.69
C ARG A 311 -26.51 -2.77 8.56
N ALA A 312 -26.80 -3.54 9.61
CA ALA A 312 -27.90 -3.27 10.54
C ALA A 312 -27.74 -1.96 11.32
N ALA A 313 -26.49 -1.52 11.56
CA ALA A 313 -26.18 -0.20 12.14
C ALA A 313 -26.33 0.96 11.12
N GLY A 314 -26.62 0.66 9.85
CA GLY A 314 -26.85 1.66 8.81
C GLY A 314 -25.57 2.16 8.13
N PHE A 315 -24.52 1.34 8.06
CA PHE A 315 -23.38 1.61 7.18
C PHE A 315 -23.69 1.17 5.75
N ASP A 316 -23.60 2.11 4.82
CA ASP A 316 -23.84 1.95 3.38
C ASP A 316 -22.55 2.13 2.55
N ASN A 317 -21.40 2.27 3.21
CA ASN A 317 -20.07 2.26 2.62
C ASN A 317 -19.15 1.37 3.47
N VAL A 318 -19.22 0.07 3.19
CA VAL A 318 -18.43 -0.96 3.86
C VAL A 318 -17.44 -1.55 2.87
N ASN A 319 -16.16 -1.39 3.20
CA ASN A 319 -15.06 -1.97 2.46
C ASN A 319 -14.69 -3.35 3.00
N MET A 320 -14.23 -4.25 2.13
CA MET A 320 -13.59 -5.50 2.53
C MET A 320 -12.20 -5.59 1.91
N ASP A 321 -11.19 -5.92 2.72
CA ASP A 321 -9.84 -6.20 2.24
C ASP A 321 -9.59 -7.71 2.17
N ILE A 322 -9.04 -8.15 1.04
CA ILE A 322 -8.52 -9.52 0.83
C ILE A 322 -7.03 -9.49 0.52
N ILE A 323 -6.35 -10.60 0.82
CA ILE A 323 -4.93 -10.78 0.51
C ILE A 323 -4.78 -12.04 -0.33
N LEU A 324 -4.25 -11.89 -1.54
CA LEU A 324 -3.90 -12.98 -2.43
C LEU A 324 -2.48 -13.48 -2.14
N GLY A 325 -2.29 -14.79 -2.22
CA GLY A 325 -1.01 -15.44 -1.92
C GLY A 325 -0.78 -15.78 -0.45
N LEU A 326 -1.83 -15.83 0.38
CA LEU A 326 -1.70 -16.27 1.76
C LEU A 326 -1.23 -17.73 1.87
N PRO A 327 -0.54 -18.10 2.98
CA PRO A 327 -0.07 -19.45 3.22
C PRO A 327 -1.12 -20.54 3.00
N GLY A 328 -0.81 -21.50 2.11
CA GLY A 328 -1.63 -22.68 1.87
C GLY A 328 -2.89 -22.45 1.05
N GLU A 329 -3.05 -21.26 0.46
CA GLU A 329 -4.15 -20.98 -0.46
C GLU A 329 -3.82 -21.40 -1.89
N LEU A 330 -4.87 -21.89 -2.57
CA LEU A 330 -4.89 -22.21 -3.98
C LEU A 330 -5.93 -21.32 -4.69
N GLU A 331 -5.94 -21.36 -6.02
CA GLU A 331 -6.91 -20.62 -6.84
C GLU A 331 -8.37 -20.90 -6.45
N ALA A 332 -8.69 -22.15 -6.08
CA ALA A 332 -10.03 -22.53 -5.63
C ALA A 332 -10.43 -21.84 -4.31
N ASP A 333 -9.47 -21.58 -3.42
CA ASP A 333 -9.71 -20.88 -2.15
C ASP A 333 -9.95 -19.38 -2.38
N VAL A 334 -9.23 -18.79 -3.34
CA VAL A 334 -9.46 -17.42 -3.79
C VAL A 334 -10.85 -17.29 -4.43
N GLN A 335 -11.25 -18.24 -5.28
CA GLN A 335 -12.59 -18.26 -5.86
C GLN A 335 -13.67 -18.35 -4.78
N ASN A 336 -13.52 -19.25 -3.80
CA ASN A 336 -14.43 -19.34 -2.66
C ASN A 336 -14.50 -18.01 -1.87
N THR A 337 -13.36 -17.36 -1.65
CA THR A 337 -13.30 -16.05 -0.99
C THR A 337 -14.07 -14.98 -1.75
N VAL A 338 -13.92 -14.93 -3.07
CA VAL A 338 -14.64 -13.99 -3.93
C VAL A 338 -16.14 -14.28 -3.94
N ASP A 339 -16.55 -15.54 -4.05
CA ASP A 339 -17.97 -15.95 -4.04
C ASP A 339 -18.66 -15.56 -2.72
N GLU A 340 -17.96 -15.75 -1.60
CA GLU A 340 -18.43 -15.35 -0.28
C GLU A 340 -18.56 -13.83 -0.12
N ILE A 341 -17.57 -13.08 -0.60
CA ILE A 341 -17.64 -11.61 -0.65
C ILE A 341 -18.79 -11.15 -1.53
N ALA A 342 -19.02 -11.81 -2.67
CA ALA A 342 -20.13 -11.48 -3.54
C ALA A 342 -21.49 -11.67 -2.85
N ARG A 343 -21.64 -12.72 -2.02
CA ARG A 343 -22.84 -12.92 -1.19
C ARG A 343 -23.02 -11.83 -0.13
N LEU A 344 -21.93 -11.35 0.47
CA LEU A 344 -21.97 -10.24 1.43
C LEU A 344 -22.28 -8.90 0.77
N ASN A 345 -21.92 -8.73 -0.50
CA ASN A 345 -22.23 -7.56 -1.31
C ASN A 345 -21.72 -6.23 -0.69
N PRO A 346 -20.39 -6.08 -0.45
CA PRO A 346 -19.82 -4.83 0.04
C PRO A 346 -19.92 -3.70 -0.99
N ASP A 347 -19.52 -2.49 -0.58
CA ASP A 347 -19.57 -1.30 -1.44
C ASP A 347 -18.22 -1.03 -2.13
N SER A 348 -17.15 -1.50 -1.49
CA SER A 348 -15.80 -1.52 -2.05
C SER A 348 -15.05 -2.78 -1.62
N LEU A 349 -14.08 -3.18 -2.43
CA LEU A 349 -13.18 -4.31 -2.23
C LEU A 349 -11.75 -3.83 -2.48
N THR A 350 -10.85 -4.00 -1.52
CA THR A 350 -9.41 -3.82 -1.77
C THR A 350 -8.77 -5.19 -1.89
N VAL A 351 -8.09 -5.42 -3.01
CA VAL A 351 -7.35 -6.64 -3.28
C VAL A 351 -5.89 -6.34 -3.08
N HIS A 352 -5.28 -6.99 -2.08
CA HIS A 352 -3.85 -6.92 -1.84
C HIS A 352 -3.16 -8.16 -2.39
N SER A 353 -2.02 -7.98 -3.04
CA SER A 353 -1.08 -9.05 -3.31
C SER A 353 -0.09 -9.14 -2.16
N LEU A 354 0.13 -10.35 -1.61
CA LEU A 354 0.99 -10.54 -0.45
C LEU A 354 2.41 -10.02 -0.73
N ALA A 355 2.88 -9.14 0.16
CA ALA A 355 4.23 -8.60 0.13
C ALA A 355 5.03 -9.10 1.32
N ILE A 356 6.19 -9.67 1.06
CA ILE A 356 7.06 -10.22 2.11
C ILE A 356 7.88 -9.07 2.71
N LYS A 357 7.62 -8.77 3.98
CA LYS A 357 8.32 -7.71 4.74
C LYS A 357 9.24 -8.31 5.78
N ARG A 358 10.49 -7.83 5.82
CA ARG A 358 11.49 -8.25 6.83
C ARG A 358 11.02 -8.06 8.27
N ALA A 359 10.21 -7.04 8.53
CA ALA A 359 9.68 -6.76 9.87
C ALA A 359 8.47 -7.62 10.27
N SER A 360 7.97 -8.48 9.36
CA SER A 360 6.84 -9.36 9.63
C SER A 360 7.31 -10.77 10.00
N LYS A 361 6.53 -11.47 10.81
CA LYS A 361 6.77 -12.88 11.20
C LYS A 361 6.69 -13.85 10.00
N LEU A 362 6.07 -13.42 8.90
CA LEU A 362 5.99 -14.18 7.66
C LEU A 362 7.38 -14.55 7.11
N SER A 363 8.38 -13.69 7.26
CA SER A 363 9.74 -13.99 6.78
C SER A 363 10.33 -15.24 7.44
N GLN A 364 10.27 -15.31 8.78
CA GLN A 364 10.67 -16.49 9.55
C GLN A 364 9.80 -17.71 9.21
N TRP A 365 8.49 -17.53 9.07
CA TRP A 365 7.59 -18.63 8.72
C TRP A 365 7.93 -19.24 7.35
N ILE A 366 8.32 -18.43 6.37
CA ILE A 366 8.79 -18.89 5.06
C ILE A 366 10.09 -19.69 5.19
N GLU A 367 11.03 -19.27 6.04
CA GLU A 367 12.28 -20.02 6.28
C GLU A 367 11.99 -21.42 6.83
N GLU A 368 10.97 -21.56 7.66
CA GLU A 368 10.57 -22.84 8.27
C GLU A 368 9.69 -23.72 7.37
N ASN A 369 8.84 -23.12 6.52
CA ASN A 369 7.80 -23.84 5.77
C ASN A 369 7.97 -23.82 4.24
N GLY A 370 8.94 -23.05 3.73
CA GLY A 370 9.22 -22.90 2.30
C GLY A 370 8.30 -21.90 1.59
N ILE A 371 8.87 -21.16 0.63
CA ILE A 371 8.16 -20.11 -0.13
C ILE A 371 7.07 -20.65 -1.07
N ALA A 372 7.20 -21.90 -1.52
CA ALA A 372 6.24 -22.59 -2.38
C ALA A 372 4.84 -22.73 -1.76
N SER A 373 4.70 -22.45 -0.46
CA SER A 373 3.42 -22.39 0.22
C SER A 373 2.63 -21.09 -0.04
N LEU A 374 3.24 -20.10 -0.72
CA LEU A 374 2.62 -18.84 -1.11
C LEU A 374 2.32 -18.84 -2.61
N ASN A 375 1.04 -18.99 -2.97
CA ASN A 375 0.61 -19.02 -4.37
C ASN A 375 -0.13 -17.74 -4.75
N ASN A 376 0.57 -16.83 -5.44
CA ASN A 376 -0.05 -15.65 -6.05
C ASN A 376 0.23 -15.66 -7.55
N THR A 377 -0.80 -15.88 -8.35
CA THR A 377 -0.70 -16.07 -9.82
C THR A 377 -1.57 -15.06 -10.56
N ASP A 378 -1.31 -14.87 -11.86
CA ASP A 378 -2.20 -14.08 -12.73
C ASP A 378 -3.66 -14.55 -12.63
N ALA A 379 -3.89 -15.86 -12.53
CA ALA A 379 -5.22 -16.44 -12.36
C ALA A 379 -5.90 -15.98 -11.06
N THR A 380 -5.17 -15.92 -9.93
CA THR A 380 -5.74 -15.42 -8.67
C THR A 380 -6.12 -13.93 -8.74
N MET A 381 -5.32 -13.12 -9.44
CA MET A 381 -5.65 -11.72 -9.69
C MET A 381 -6.89 -11.58 -10.58
N GLU A 382 -6.98 -12.38 -11.64
CA GLU A 382 -8.12 -12.40 -12.57
C GLU A 382 -9.43 -12.80 -11.86
N ILE A 383 -9.39 -13.79 -10.97
CA ILE A 383 -10.54 -14.20 -10.14
C ILE A 383 -11.04 -13.02 -9.30
N ALA A 384 -10.14 -12.32 -8.61
CA ALA A 384 -10.51 -11.18 -7.77
C ALA A 384 -11.09 -10.01 -8.61
N GLN A 385 -10.49 -9.72 -9.76
CA GLN A 385 -10.96 -8.68 -10.68
C GLN A 385 -12.35 -8.99 -11.22
N LYS A 386 -12.58 -10.21 -11.72
CA LYS A 386 -13.89 -10.65 -12.22
C LYS A 386 -14.96 -10.60 -11.12
N GLY A 387 -14.59 -10.96 -9.89
CA GLY A 387 -15.46 -10.83 -8.72
C GLY A 387 -15.89 -9.40 -8.45
N ALA A 388 -14.95 -8.46 -8.46
CA ALA A 388 -15.23 -7.04 -8.30
C ALA A 388 -16.13 -6.50 -9.43
N ASP A 389 -15.83 -6.87 -10.68
CA ASP A 389 -16.62 -6.47 -11.84
C ASP A 389 -18.06 -7.01 -11.77
N ALA A 390 -18.25 -8.26 -11.33
CA ALA A 390 -19.57 -8.86 -11.15
C ALA A 390 -20.43 -8.13 -10.09
N LEU A 391 -19.79 -7.46 -9.13
CA LEU A 391 -20.46 -6.61 -8.13
C LEU A 391 -20.71 -5.17 -8.60
N GLY A 392 -20.38 -4.86 -9.86
CA GLY A 392 -20.49 -3.53 -10.44
C GLY A 392 -19.44 -2.55 -9.91
N MET A 393 -18.34 -3.06 -9.35
CA MET A 393 -17.24 -2.22 -8.87
C MET A 393 -16.26 -1.94 -10.00
N LYS A 394 -15.60 -0.78 -9.93
CA LYS A 394 -14.52 -0.42 -10.85
C LYS A 394 -13.26 -0.07 -10.08
N PRO A 395 -12.07 -0.39 -10.63
CA PRO A 395 -10.82 0.02 -10.03
C PRO A 395 -10.77 1.56 -9.98
N TYR A 396 -10.36 2.10 -8.83
CA TYR A 396 -10.35 3.55 -8.61
C TYR A 396 -9.06 4.09 -8.01
N TYR A 397 -8.22 3.21 -7.46
CA TYR A 397 -6.84 3.52 -7.11
C TYR A 397 -6.03 2.22 -7.15
N LEU A 398 -4.73 2.35 -7.39
CA LEU A 398 -3.82 1.24 -7.23
C LEU A 398 -2.44 1.70 -6.80
N TYR A 399 -1.71 0.78 -6.18
CA TYR A 399 -0.32 0.99 -5.82
C TYR A 399 0.43 -0.33 -5.79
N ARG A 400 1.74 -0.25 -5.97
CA ARG A 400 2.66 -1.37 -5.92
C ARG A 400 3.54 -1.25 -4.70
N GLN A 401 3.90 -2.37 -4.10
CA GLN A 401 4.80 -2.46 -2.97
C GLN A 401 6.11 -3.09 -3.40
N LYS A 402 7.18 -2.71 -2.72
CA LYS A 402 8.46 -3.44 -2.82
C LYS A 402 8.28 -4.86 -2.28
N ASN A 403 8.90 -5.83 -2.95
CA ASN A 403 8.90 -7.26 -2.60
C ASN A 403 7.50 -7.90 -2.63
N MET A 404 6.69 -7.56 -3.63
CA MET A 404 5.45 -8.29 -3.91
C MET A 404 5.76 -9.58 -4.64
N SER A 405 5.05 -10.66 -4.28
CA SER A 405 5.06 -11.87 -5.10
C SER A 405 4.48 -11.53 -6.48
N GLY A 406 5.15 -11.98 -7.56
CA GLY A 406 4.69 -11.82 -8.95
C GLY A 406 4.69 -10.39 -9.52
N ASN A 407 5.27 -9.40 -8.84
CA ASN A 407 5.31 -8.00 -9.30
C ASN A 407 3.92 -7.37 -9.59
N PHE A 408 2.89 -7.87 -8.91
CA PHE A 408 1.51 -7.41 -9.03
C PHE A 408 1.25 -6.06 -8.36
N GLU A 409 -0.01 -5.65 -8.36
CA GLU A 409 -0.52 -4.43 -7.77
C GLU A 409 -1.54 -4.72 -6.65
N ASN A 410 -1.67 -3.76 -5.74
CA ASN A 410 -2.82 -3.67 -4.85
C ASN A 410 -3.82 -2.73 -5.51
N VAL A 411 -5.08 -3.14 -5.59
CA VAL A 411 -6.13 -2.38 -6.29
C VAL A 411 -7.33 -2.22 -5.38
N GLY A 412 -7.82 -0.99 -5.28
CA GLY A 412 -9.14 -0.74 -4.74
C GLY A 412 -10.18 -0.70 -5.83
N TYR A 413 -11.23 -1.49 -5.64
CA TYR A 413 -12.44 -1.50 -6.44
C TYR A 413 -13.58 -0.91 -5.62
N ALA A 414 -14.40 -0.07 -6.24
CA ALA A 414 -15.57 0.47 -5.57
C ALA A 414 -16.71 0.71 -6.54
N ARG A 415 -17.93 0.71 -6.01
CA ARG A 415 -19.09 1.30 -6.68
C ARG A 415 -18.92 2.82 -6.79
N GLU A 416 -19.62 3.42 -7.75
CA GLU A 416 -19.63 4.87 -7.91
C GLU A 416 -20.05 5.56 -6.60
N GLY A 417 -19.25 6.53 -6.16
CA GLY A 417 -19.48 7.27 -4.91
C GLY A 417 -19.09 6.55 -3.62
N LYS A 418 -18.56 5.32 -3.68
CA LYS A 418 -18.15 4.52 -2.51
C LYS A 418 -16.62 4.39 -2.39
N TYR A 419 -15.92 5.41 -2.88
CA TYR A 419 -14.46 5.47 -2.93
C TYR A 419 -13.86 5.72 -1.54
N GLY A 420 -12.67 5.16 -1.31
CA GLY A 420 -11.74 5.63 -0.28
C GLY A 420 -10.85 6.74 -0.83
N ILE A 421 -11.31 7.98 -0.75
CA ILE A 421 -10.61 9.22 -1.11
C ILE A 421 -9.28 9.34 -0.35
N TYR A 422 -9.26 9.05 0.96
CA TYR A 422 -8.01 9.10 1.73
C TYR A 422 -6.94 8.16 1.12
N ASN A 423 -7.34 6.95 0.70
CA ASN A 423 -6.44 5.98 0.06
C ASN A 423 -5.85 6.49 -1.26
N ILE A 424 -6.60 7.28 -2.01
CA ILE A 424 -6.09 7.96 -3.20
C ILE A 424 -5.06 9.03 -2.76
N LEU A 425 -5.44 9.94 -1.85
CA LEU A 425 -4.62 11.08 -1.43
C LEU A 425 -3.27 10.69 -0.82
N ILE A 426 -3.23 9.63 0.00
CA ILE A 426 -1.97 9.11 0.56
C ILE A 426 -1.02 8.60 -0.52
N MET A 427 -1.54 8.05 -1.61
CA MET A 427 -0.77 7.57 -2.76
C MET A 427 -0.43 8.70 -3.75
N GLU A 428 -1.30 9.70 -3.91
CA GLU A 428 -1.07 10.85 -4.78
C GLU A 428 0.13 11.68 -4.36
N GLU A 429 0.31 11.82 -3.05
CA GLU A 429 1.25 12.79 -2.49
C GLU A 429 0.99 14.23 -2.94
N LYS A 430 -0.27 14.54 -3.27
CA LYS A 430 -0.71 15.86 -3.76
C LYS A 430 -1.25 16.77 -2.66
N GLN A 431 -1.57 16.21 -1.49
CA GLN A 431 -2.06 16.95 -0.34
C GLN A 431 -1.24 16.58 0.90
N THR A 432 -1.10 17.54 1.81
CA THR A 432 -0.53 17.29 3.15
C THR A 432 -1.39 16.29 3.93
N ILE A 433 -0.73 15.34 4.58
CA ILE A 433 -1.36 14.35 5.46
C ILE A 433 -0.77 14.52 6.84
N VAL A 434 -1.60 15.00 7.77
CA VAL A 434 -1.23 15.14 9.17
C VAL A 434 -1.62 13.86 9.90
N ALA A 435 -0.63 13.13 10.39
CA ALA A 435 -0.81 11.78 10.90
C ALA A 435 -0.42 11.70 12.38
N LEU A 436 -1.37 11.40 13.26
CA LEU A 436 -1.25 11.41 14.72
C LEU A 436 -1.13 9.98 15.29
N GLY A 437 -0.56 9.86 16.50
CA GLY A 437 -0.42 8.59 17.21
C GLY A 437 0.93 7.90 17.02
N ALA A 438 1.21 6.90 17.87
CA ALA A 438 2.45 6.12 17.81
C ALA A 438 2.67 5.47 16.43
N GLY A 439 3.89 5.62 15.90
CA GLY A 439 4.29 5.11 14.58
C GLY A 439 3.68 5.83 13.37
N ALA A 440 2.84 6.86 13.58
CA ALA A 440 2.29 7.67 12.50
C ALA A 440 3.36 8.58 11.88
N ILE A 441 3.24 8.84 10.58
CA ILE A 441 4.18 9.68 9.83
C ILE A 441 3.40 10.80 9.15
N THR A 442 3.59 12.02 9.63
CA THR A 442 3.05 13.22 8.97
C THR A 442 3.86 13.48 7.71
N LYS A 443 3.17 13.80 6.61
CA LYS A 443 3.75 14.13 5.31
C LYS A 443 3.26 15.50 4.88
N ARG A 444 4.13 16.50 4.92
CA ARG A 444 3.85 17.85 4.41
C ARG A 444 4.23 17.91 2.93
N VAL A 445 3.29 18.40 2.11
CA VAL A 445 3.50 18.65 0.68
C VAL A 445 3.54 20.16 0.49
N TYR A 446 4.63 20.66 -0.09
CA TYR A 446 4.82 22.08 -0.37
C TYR A 446 4.34 22.43 -1.80
N PRO A 447 4.03 23.71 -2.10
CA PRO A 447 3.57 24.12 -3.43
C PRO A 447 4.53 23.80 -4.58
N ASP A 448 5.83 23.73 -4.31
CA ASP A 448 6.87 23.34 -5.27
C ASP A 448 6.98 21.82 -5.50
N GLY A 449 6.12 21.03 -4.85
CA GLY A 449 6.12 19.58 -4.90
C GLY A 449 7.13 18.92 -3.95
N ARG A 450 7.88 19.69 -3.15
CA ARG A 450 8.75 19.12 -2.10
C ARG A 450 7.89 18.41 -1.07
N ILE A 451 8.40 17.28 -0.57
CA ILE A 451 7.74 16.49 0.47
C ILE A 451 8.68 16.34 1.65
N GLU A 452 8.20 16.74 2.83
CA GLU A 452 8.89 16.52 4.09
C GLU A 452 8.06 15.63 5.02
N ARG A 453 8.76 14.87 5.87
CA ARG A 453 8.13 13.87 6.74
C ARG A 453 8.57 14.06 8.17
N CYS A 454 7.62 13.92 9.09
CA CYS A 454 7.87 13.88 10.53
C CYS A 454 7.23 12.61 11.10
N GLU A 455 8.06 11.74 11.65
CA GLU A 455 7.62 10.49 12.27
C GLU A 455 7.45 10.63 13.78
N ASN A 456 6.36 10.05 14.28
CA ASN A 456 6.22 9.73 15.69
C ASN A 456 6.96 8.43 16.00
N VAL A 457 7.47 8.31 17.23
CA VAL A 457 8.09 7.06 17.69
C VAL A 457 7.09 5.91 17.60
N LYS A 458 7.57 4.73 17.19
CA LYS A 458 6.74 3.54 16.98
C LYS A 458 6.29 2.89 18.30
N ASP A 459 7.15 2.91 19.30
CA ASP A 459 6.85 2.33 20.60
C ASP A 459 5.82 3.17 21.38
N VAL A 460 4.78 2.51 21.90
CA VAL A 460 3.65 3.17 22.55
C VAL A 460 4.05 3.80 23.88
N ALA A 461 4.93 3.16 24.67
CA ALA A 461 5.38 3.74 25.94
C ALA A 461 6.23 4.98 25.69
N GLN A 462 7.16 4.89 24.72
CA GLN A 462 7.97 6.03 24.30
C GLN A 462 7.11 7.18 23.75
N TYR A 463 6.05 6.87 22.98
CA TYR A 463 5.14 7.90 22.47
C TYR A 463 4.44 8.65 23.61
N ILE A 464 3.95 7.91 24.62
CA ILE A 464 3.29 8.50 25.80
C ILE A 464 4.28 9.41 26.57
N GLU A 465 5.47 8.90 26.88
CA GLU A 465 6.47 9.60 27.68
C GLU A 465 7.05 10.82 26.96
N ARG A 466 7.19 10.73 25.63
CA ARG A 466 7.85 11.75 24.80
C ARG A 466 6.87 12.55 23.96
N ILE A 467 5.59 12.60 24.32
CA ILE A 467 4.56 13.31 23.55
C ILE A 467 4.90 14.79 23.33
N GLY A 468 5.53 15.45 24.30
CA GLY A 468 5.99 16.84 24.14
C GLY A 468 7.05 16.99 23.04
N GLU A 469 7.96 16.03 22.92
CA GLU A 469 8.95 15.99 21.84
C GLU A 469 8.29 15.72 20.48
N MET A 470 7.31 14.81 20.42
CA MET A 470 6.58 14.52 19.18
C MET A 470 5.85 15.75 18.64
N ILE A 471 5.20 16.50 19.55
CA ILE A 471 4.56 17.78 19.23
C ILE A 471 5.58 18.80 18.74
N GLU A 472 6.74 18.93 19.41
CA GLU A 472 7.77 19.89 19.01
C GLU A 472 8.34 19.57 17.62
N ARG A 473 8.61 18.30 17.31
CA ARG A 473 9.04 17.87 15.96
C ARG A 473 8.01 18.25 14.90
N LYS A 474 6.72 18.07 15.20
CA LYS A 474 5.65 18.46 14.28
C LYS A 474 5.52 19.96 14.12
N LYS A 475 5.71 20.72 15.20
CA LYS A 475 5.76 22.18 15.13
C LYS A 475 6.82 22.67 14.16
N HIS A 476 8.02 22.08 14.16
CA HIS A 476 9.07 22.41 13.19
C HIS A 476 8.67 22.09 11.74
N LEU A 477 7.87 21.05 11.51
CA LEU A 477 7.41 20.68 10.17
C LEU A 477 6.22 21.52 9.70
N LEU A 478 5.26 21.78 10.59
CA LEU A 478 3.93 22.27 10.25
C LEU A 478 3.78 23.78 10.40
N CYS A 479 4.52 24.38 11.33
CA CYS A 479 4.57 25.82 11.50
C CYS A 479 5.81 26.31 10.76
N ASP A 480 5.64 27.22 9.79
CA ASP A 480 6.78 27.89 9.17
C ASP A 480 7.51 28.67 10.26
N CYS A 481 8.76 28.29 10.54
CA CYS A 481 9.65 29.01 11.47
C CYS A 481 10.18 30.30 10.84
#